data_AF-A0A1G6BXS0-F1
#
_entry.id   AF-A0A1G6BXS0-F1
#
_cell.length_a   1.000
_cell.length_b   1.000
_cell.length_c   1.000
_cell.angle_alpha   90.00
_cell.angle_beta   90.00
_cell.angle_gamma   90.00
#
_symmetry.space_group_name_H-M   'P 1'
#
loop_
_entity.id
_entity.type
_entity.pdbx_description
1 polymer ?
#
loop_
_entity_poly.entity_id
_entity_poly.type
_entity_poly.pdbx_seq_one_letter_code
_entity_poly.pdbx_strand_id
1 'polypeptide(L)'
;MPDKRPAQPNLVRTRRVIHIYGFEPIPIERLDHRMNSGLRRFAKLWGAETTCSPAAIAPDQRSVSWDVTTDGPNWSTACRYTILRWDELMAPYVDRSWLGRMLHGYKALFEFIWTGTLRRYFKANIRYGLFFIYPLVLLLAFILLAVGAGFLAAWLGIPFGGLGATAVGLVVFGLLLRVVGGYFFIDFALADWACAADLAKRDIPGMETLLDQFAAMVVEAIRDPEADEVLLSGVSLGAVMMVEAIARAYRATPGLDKEASRTAFLTVGSSIMKIGLHPAAKALRQDVYRVGAEKSLLWVEYQSKVDPINFYKTNPVTDLGNPKTGSPVIRMIRIRDMMSAEGYRQAQRSSLHLHRQFVMPNAKRYSYDFYHIAFGPLRLAKRVKLGKKVVSIFARNGSYKRKQSPRKSGKAAAIGKE
;
A
#
# COMPACT_ATOMS: atom_id res chain seq x y z
N MET A 1 -35.16 2.06 -17.06
CA MET A 1 -34.73 1.56 -18.39
C MET A 1 -33.21 1.42 -18.37
N PRO A 2 -32.64 0.25 -18.72
CA PRO A 2 -31.20 0.11 -18.77
C PRO A 2 -30.65 0.95 -19.93
N ASP A 3 -29.71 1.81 -19.58
CA ASP A 3 -29.09 2.81 -20.45
C ASP A 3 -28.39 2.14 -21.65
N LYS A 4 -28.98 2.27 -22.84
CA LYS A 4 -28.46 1.76 -24.12
C LYS A 4 -27.30 2.65 -24.63
N ARG A 5 -26.31 2.93 -23.79
CA ARG A 5 -25.06 3.55 -24.26
C ARG A 5 -24.26 2.51 -25.07
N PRO A 6 -23.86 2.79 -26.32
CA PRO A 6 -23.11 1.82 -27.13
C PRO A 6 -21.79 1.47 -26.44
N ALA A 7 -21.56 0.17 -26.24
CA ALA A 7 -20.39 -0.36 -25.56
C ALA A 7 -19.11 0.09 -26.28
N GLN A 8 -18.25 0.83 -25.59
CA GLN A 8 -16.91 1.12 -26.10
C GLN A 8 -16.03 -0.12 -25.84
N PRO A 9 -15.51 -0.81 -26.87
CA PRO A 9 -14.99 -2.19 -26.76
C PRO A 9 -13.69 -2.36 -25.96
N ASN A 10 -13.29 -1.39 -25.12
CA ASN A 10 -12.03 -1.40 -24.37
C ASN A 10 -12.09 -0.65 -23.03
N LEU A 11 -13.30 -0.40 -22.50
CA LEU A 11 -13.51 0.19 -21.18
C LEU A 11 -14.05 -0.87 -20.22
N VAL A 12 -13.68 -0.76 -18.95
CA VAL A 12 -14.14 -1.62 -17.86
C VAL A 12 -15.53 -1.13 -17.44
N ARG A 13 -16.54 -1.99 -17.58
CA ARG A 13 -17.89 -1.75 -17.06
C ARG A 13 -18.05 -2.33 -15.66
N THR A 14 -17.49 -3.51 -15.40
CA THR A 14 -17.56 -4.17 -14.10
C THR A 14 -16.17 -4.47 -13.57
N ARG A 15 -15.84 -3.99 -12.37
CA ARG A 15 -14.55 -4.29 -11.71
C ARG A 15 -14.75 -4.93 -10.35
N ARG A 16 -13.93 -5.93 -10.05
CA ARG A 16 -13.69 -6.39 -8.67
C ARG A 16 -12.38 -5.83 -8.18
N VAL A 17 -12.39 -5.16 -7.03
CA VAL A 17 -11.16 -4.73 -6.36
C VAL A 17 -11.06 -5.43 -5.03
N ILE A 18 -9.99 -6.19 -4.82
CA ILE A 18 -9.64 -6.77 -3.53
C ILE A 18 -8.42 -6.01 -3.01
N HIS A 19 -8.55 -5.37 -1.86
CA HIS A 19 -7.50 -4.52 -1.29
C HIS A 19 -7.11 -4.97 0.12
N ILE A 20 -5.82 -4.97 0.41
CA ILE A 20 -5.29 -5.15 1.78
C ILE A 20 -4.50 -3.90 2.18
N TYR A 21 -4.89 -3.29 3.29
CA TYR A 21 -4.21 -2.12 3.83
C TYR A 21 -2.99 -2.52 4.71
N GLY A 22 -2.15 -1.53 5.04
CA GLY A 22 -0.93 -1.72 5.83
C GLY A 22 -1.16 -1.95 7.33
N PHE A 23 -0.13 -1.74 8.14
CA PHE A 23 -0.23 -1.85 9.60
C PHE A 23 -0.98 -0.66 10.21
N GLU A 24 -2.31 -0.69 10.18
CA GLU A 24 -3.16 0.29 10.85
C GLU A 24 -4.55 -0.34 11.02
N PRO A 25 -4.92 -0.81 12.22
CA PRO A 25 -6.30 -1.24 12.45
C PRO A 25 -7.21 -0.02 12.34
N ILE A 26 -8.08 0.00 11.34
CA ILE A 26 -8.94 1.13 11.01
C ILE A 26 -10.37 0.70 11.30
N PRO A 27 -11.09 1.38 12.22
CA PRO A 27 -12.50 1.13 12.44
C PRO A 27 -13.31 1.27 11.16
N ILE A 28 -14.35 0.46 11.00
CA ILE A 28 -15.15 0.40 9.77
C ILE A 28 -15.78 1.76 9.45
N GLU A 29 -16.22 2.49 10.47
CA GLU A 29 -16.80 3.84 10.33
C GLU A 29 -15.79 4.81 9.72
N ARG A 30 -14.51 4.66 10.09
CA ARG A 30 -13.42 5.47 9.52
C ARG A 30 -13.08 5.02 8.11
N LEU A 31 -13.14 3.72 7.79
CA LEU A 31 -12.99 3.23 6.41
C LEU A 31 -14.11 3.75 5.52
N ASP A 32 -15.36 3.70 5.99
CA ASP A 32 -16.53 4.19 5.27
C ASP A 32 -16.46 5.71 5.05
N HIS A 33 -16.06 6.47 6.07
CA HIS A 33 -15.80 7.90 5.93
C HIS A 33 -14.68 8.19 4.91
N ARG A 34 -13.58 7.42 4.94
CA ARG A 34 -12.47 7.55 3.97
C ARG A 34 -12.93 7.24 2.55
N MET A 35 -13.71 6.17 2.36
CA MET A 35 -14.28 5.78 1.07
C MET A 35 -15.15 6.91 0.50
N ASN A 36 -16.16 7.35 1.25
CA ASN A 36 -17.11 8.38 0.83
C ASN A 36 -16.43 9.74 0.56
N SER A 37 -15.54 10.17 1.46
CA SER A 37 -14.80 11.44 1.27
C SER A 37 -13.81 11.37 0.12
N GLY A 38 -13.17 10.22 -0.09
CA GLY A 38 -12.27 9.96 -1.21
C GLY A 38 -12.97 9.98 -2.56
N LEU A 39 -14.11 9.28 -2.67
CA LEU A 39 -14.94 9.26 -3.88
C LEU A 39 -15.40 10.67 -4.26
N ARG A 40 -15.87 11.50 -3.32
CA ARG A 40 -16.23 12.90 -3.59
C ARG A 40 -15.09 13.72 -4.20
N ARG A 41 -13.87 13.57 -3.64
CA ARG A 41 -12.68 14.28 -4.16
C ARG A 41 -12.29 13.77 -5.55
N PHE A 42 -12.33 12.45 -5.74
CA PHE A 42 -12.05 11.80 -7.02
C PHE A 42 -13.04 12.22 -8.11
N ALA A 43 -14.35 12.16 -7.83
CA ALA A 43 -15.45 12.54 -8.70
C ALA A 43 -15.26 13.98 -9.22
N LYS A 44 -15.06 14.92 -8.28
CA LYS A 44 -14.77 16.33 -8.60
C LYS A 44 -13.50 16.47 -9.44
N LEU A 45 -12.42 15.76 -9.10
CA LEU A 45 -11.14 15.87 -9.80
C LEU A 45 -11.23 15.37 -11.24
N TRP A 46 -11.97 14.29 -11.48
CA TRP A 46 -12.04 13.63 -12.78
C TRP A 46 -13.28 13.98 -13.60
N GLY A 47 -14.18 14.83 -13.10
CA GLY A 47 -15.40 15.22 -13.81
C GLY A 47 -16.34 14.04 -13.97
N ALA A 48 -16.51 13.26 -12.91
CA ALA A 48 -17.39 12.10 -12.84
C ALA A 48 -18.38 12.27 -11.69
N GLU A 49 -19.41 11.43 -11.68
CA GLU A 49 -20.35 11.27 -10.58
C GLU A 49 -20.14 9.89 -9.96
N THR A 50 -20.29 9.78 -8.65
CA THR A 50 -20.09 8.53 -7.91
C THR A 50 -21.25 8.27 -6.98
N THR A 51 -21.81 7.08 -7.03
CA THR A 51 -22.70 6.54 -6.00
C THR A 51 -22.00 5.39 -5.29
N CYS A 52 -22.24 5.26 -3.98
CA CYS A 52 -21.61 4.25 -3.14
C CYS A 52 -22.66 3.66 -2.21
N SER A 53 -22.73 2.34 -2.12
CA SER A 53 -23.52 1.66 -1.10
C SER A 53 -22.99 1.96 0.30
N PRO A 54 -23.77 1.73 1.36
CA PRO A 54 -23.23 1.55 2.70
C PRO A 54 -22.19 0.41 2.74
N ALA A 55 -21.31 0.44 3.73
CA ALA A 55 -20.36 -0.63 3.99
C ALA A 55 -21.09 -1.95 4.30
N ALA A 56 -20.84 -2.99 3.48
CA ALA A 56 -21.31 -4.35 3.72
C ALA A 56 -20.20 -5.14 4.43
N ILE A 57 -20.44 -5.50 5.69
CA ILE A 57 -19.49 -6.23 6.53
C ILE A 57 -19.77 -7.72 6.42
N ALA A 58 -18.75 -8.52 6.15
CA ALA A 58 -18.89 -9.97 6.14
C ALA A 58 -19.20 -10.50 7.56
N PRO A 59 -19.98 -11.59 7.71
CA PRO A 59 -20.35 -12.12 9.04
C PRO A 59 -19.15 -12.47 9.93
N ASP A 60 -18.03 -12.89 9.33
CA ASP A 60 -16.77 -13.20 10.01
C ASP A 60 -15.90 -11.97 10.27
N GLN A 61 -16.36 -10.78 9.87
CA GLN A 61 -15.65 -9.50 9.90
C GLN A 61 -14.31 -9.46 9.15
N ARG A 62 -14.01 -10.47 8.32
CA ARG A 62 -12.76 -10.60 7.56
C ARG A 62 -12.73 -9.75 6.31
N SER A 63 -13.87 -9.24 5.88
CA SER A 63 -13.93 -8.28 4.79
C SER A 63 -15.02 -7.25 4.99
N VAL A 64 -14.81 -6.10 4.36
CA VAL A 64 -15.82 -5.04 4.23
C VAL A 64 -15.84 -4.59 2.77
N SER A 65 -17.04 -4.45 2.21
CA SER A 65 -17.24 -4.18 0.80
C SER A 65 -18.14 -2.97 0.56
N TRP A 66 -17.89 -2.27 -0.54
CA TRP A 66 -18.74 -1.22 -1.09
C TRP A 66 -19.00 -1.49 -2.56
N ASP A 67 -20.25 -1.32 -2.98
CA ASP A 67 -20.61 -1.27 -4.39
C ASP A 67 -20.62 0.19 -4.84
N VAL A 68 -19.72 0.53 -5.75
CA VAL A 68 -19.48 1.89 -6.23
C VAL A 68 -19.78 1.96 -7.72
N THR A 69 -20.69 2.82 -8.12
CA THR A 69 -20.88 3.17 -9.53
C THR A 69 -20.24 4.52 -9.79
N THR A 70 -19.40 4.59 -10.82
CA THR A 70 -18.81 5.84 -11.30
C THR A 70 -19.24 6.11 -12.72
N ASP A 71 -19.91 7.24 -12.93
CA ASP A 71 -20.39 7.69 -14.24
C ASP A 71 -19.57 8.89 -14.73
N GLY A 72 -18.94 8.71 -15.89
CA GLY A 72 -18.47 9.83 -16.71
C GLY A 72 -19.45 10.12 -17.85
N PRO A 73 -19.23 11.19 -18.63
CA PRO A 73 -20.16 11.58 -19.70
C PRO A 73 -20.41 10.49 -20.76
N ASN A 74 -19.41 9.64 -21.03
CA ASN A 74 -19.49 8.62 -22.08
C ASN A 74 -18.94 7.24 -21.65
N TRP A 75 -18.86 6.99 -20.34
CA TRP A 75 -18.45 5.73 -19.76
C TRP A 75 -19.10 5.56 -18.38
N SER A 76 -19.24 4.32 -17.92
CA SER A 76 -19.71 3.99 -16.58
C SER A 76 -18.97 2.74 -16.09
N THR A 77 -18.60 2.72 -14.82
CA THR A 77 -17.92 1.59 -14.17
C THR A 77 -18.60 1.28 -12.84
N ALA A 78 -19.18 0.09 -12.75
CA ALA A 78 -19.60 -0.54 -11.50
C ALA A 78 -18.40 -1.28 -10.90
N CYS A 79 -18.11 -1.02 -9.64
CA CYS A 79 -16.98 -1.59 -8.93
C CYS A 79 -17.41 -2.11 -7.58
N ARG A 80 -17.20 -3.41 -7.33
CA ARG A 80 -17.25 -3.94 -5.97
C ARG A 80 -15.86 -3.88 -5.36
N TYR A 81 -15.69 -2.95 -4.41
CA TYR A 81 -14.44 -2.71 -3.71
C TYR A 81 -14.48 -3.39 -2.35
N THR A 82 -13.66 -4.41 -2.16
CA THR A 82 -13.59 -5.21 -0.94
C THR A 82 -12.23 -5.00 -0.28
N ILE A 83 -12.24 -4.64 1.00
CA ILE A 83 -11.05 -4.64 1.84
C ILE A 83 -11.01 -5.97 2.60
N LEU A 84 -9.90 -6.71 2.48
CA LEU A 84 -9.63 -7.84 3.36
C LEU A 84 -8.95 -7.34 4.63
N ARG A 85 -9.49 -7.75 5.78
CA ARG A 85 -9.17 -7.23 7.09
C ARG A 85 -8.31 -8.22 7.87
N TRP A 86 -7.25 -7.69 8.46
CA TRP A 86 -6.31 -8.44 9.29
C TRP A 86 -6.01 -7.70 10.60
N ASP A 87 -6.98 -6.89 11.04
CA ASP A 87 -6.91 -6.04 12.25
C ASP A 87 -6.57 -6.89 13.50
N GLU A 88 -7.16 -8.08 13.62
CA GLU A 88 -6.93 -8.97 14.77
C GLU A 88 -5.48 -9.46 14.88
N LEU A 89 -4.73 -9.56 13.78
CA LEU A 89 -3.31 -9.91 13.80
C LEU A 89 -2.46 -8.70 14.23
N MET A 90 -2.97 -7.48 14.04
CA MET A 90 -2.29 -6.25 14.48
C MET A 90 -2.60 -5.89 15.93
N ALA A 91 -3.79 -6.23 16.42
CA ALA A 91 -4.28 -5.88 17.76
C ALA A 91 -3.25 -6.22 18.87
N PRO A 92 -2.63 -7.43 18.88
CA PRO A 92 -1.60 -7.76 19.86
C PRO A 92 -0.36 -6.87 19.83
N TYR A 93 -0.13 -6.06 18.79
CA TYR A 93 0.99 -5.12 18.70
C TYR A 93 0.59 -3.71 19.08
N VAL A 94 -0.60 -3.26 18.68
CA VAL A 94 -1.09 -1.91 18.95
C VAL A 94 -1.64 -1.74 20.36
N ASP A 95 -2.33 -2.75 20.89
CA ASP A 95 -3.06 -2.68 22.17
C ASP A 95 -2.19 -3.00 23.39
N ARG A 96 -0.91 -3.35 23.17
CA ARG A 96 0.05 -3.53 24.26
C ARG A 96 0.17 -2.28 25.12
N SER A 97 0.57 -2.46 26.38
CA SER A 97 0.97 -1.33 27.22
C SER A 97 2.10 -0.54 26.53
N TRP A 98 2.19 0.77 26.83
CA TRP A 98 3.21 1.64 26.24
C TRP A 98 4.62 1.06 26.44
N LEU A 99 4.94 0.59 27.65
CA LEU A 99 6.22 -0.06 27.94
C LEU A 99 6.41 -1.36 27.15
N GLY A 100 5.34 -2.16 27.02
CA GLY A 100 5.35 -3.37 26.20
C GLY A 100 5.71 -3.08 24.75
N ARG A 101 5.14 -2.02 24.14
CA ARG A 101 5.47 -1.59 22.78
C ARG A 101 6.92 -1.14 22.65
N MET A 102 7.44 -0.39 23.63
CA MET A 102 8.85 0.03 23.64
C MET A 102 9.79 -1.18 23.65
N LEU A 103 9.61 -2.09 24.62
CA LEU A 103 10.48 -3.25 24.79
C LEU A 103 10.46 -4.18 23.58
N HIS A 104 9.28 -4.52 23.07
CA HIS A 104 9.15 -5.45 21.94
C HIS A 104 9.65 -4.81 20.63
N GLY A 105 9.36 -3.54 20.41
CA GLY A 105 9.84 -2.86 19.21
C GLY A 105 11.35 -2.67 19.20
N TYR A 106 11.97 -2.24 20.31
CA TYR A 106 13.44 -2.15 20.36
C TYR A 106 14.09 -3.52 20.26
N LYS A 107 13.53 -4.55 20.90
CA LYS A 107 13.97 -5.95 20.70
C LYS A 107 13.95 -6.32 19.22
N ALA A 108 12.87 -6.00 18.50
CA ALA A 108 12.79 -6.23 17.06
C ALA A 108 13.86 -5.44 16.30
N LEU A 109 14.04 -4.14 16.58
CA LEU A 109 15.10 -3.34 15.94
C LEU A 109 16.50 -3.96 16.13
N PHE A 110 16.82 -4.43 17.33
CA PHE A 110 18.08 -5.13 17.60
C PHE A 110 18.18 -6.47 16.87
N GLU A 111 17.09 -7.22 16.75
CA GLU A 111 17.01 -8.44 15.91
C GLU A 111 17.36 -8.12 14.44
N PHE A 112 16.76 -7.06 13.87
CA PHE A 112 17.05 -6.60 12.50
C PHE A 112 18.52 -6.16 12.31
N ILE A 113 19.17 -5.64 13.35
CA ILE A 113 20.60 -5.32 13.33
C ILE A 113 21.44 -6.60 13.36
N TRP A 114 21.23 -7.46 14.36
CA TRP A 114 22.06 -8.66 14.60
C TRP A 114 21.95 -9.67 13.45
N THR A 115 20.79 -9.78 12.82
CA THR A 115 20.56 -10.62 11.63
C THR A 115 21.20 -10.07 10.35
N GLY A 116 21.84 -8.90 10.42
CA GLY A 116 22.44 -8.19 9.28
C GLY A 116 21.40 -7.57 8.34
N THR A 117 20.13 -7.52 8.73
CA THR A 117 19.05 -6.96 7.89
C THR A 117 19.21 -5.46 7.71
N LEU A 118 19.68 -4.73 8.72
CA LEU A 118 20.02 -3.31 8.59
C LEU A 118 21.04 -3.05 7.45
N ARG A 119 22.08 -3.89 7.35
CA ARG A 119 23.07 -3.77 6.25
C ARG A 119 22.41 -4.00 4.89
N ARG A 120 21.48 -4.95 4.79
CA ARG A 120 20.71 -5.22 3.56
C ARG A 120 19.78 -4.06 3.23
N TYR A 121 19.18 -3.40 4.23
CA TYR A 121 18.38 -2.18 4.03
C TYR A 121 19.21 -1.05 3.45
N PHE A 122 20.38 -0.73 4.00
CA PHE A 122 21.25 0.30 3.43
C PHE A 122 21.72 -0.03 2.01
N LYS A 123 22.05 -1.31 1.75
CA LYS A 123 22.43 -1.79 0.42
C LYS A 123 21.30 -1.64 -0.60
N ALA A 124 20.05 -1.96 -0.20
CA ALA A 124 18.90 -1.89 -1.08
C ALA A 124 18.39 -0.45 -1.26
N ASN A 125 18.33 0.33 -0.19
CA ASN A 125 17.86 1.70 -0.21
C ASN A 125 18.33 2.52 1.02
N ILE A 126 19.22 3.49 0.78
CA ILE A 126 19.74 4.37 1.84
C ILE A 126 18.66 5.14 2.61
N ARG A 127 17.58 5.61 1.94
CA ARG A 127 16.51 6.37 2.61
C ARG A 127 15.72 5.48 3.57
N TYR A 128 15.46 4.24 3.15
CA TYR A 128 14.84 3.26 4.04
C TYR A 128 15.75 2.89 5.20
N GLY A 129 17.06 2.73 4.96
CA GLY A 129 18.04 2.53 6.03
C GLY A 129 18.05 3.67 7.06
N LEU A 130 18.01 4.93 6.60
CA LEU A 130 17.89 6.11 7.48
C LEU A 130 16.57 6.14 8.25
N PHE A 131 15.45 5.78 7.59
CA PHE A 131 14.17 5.61 8.25
C PHE A 131 14.18 4.47 9.27
N PHE A 132 14.89 3.38 9.02
CA PHE A 132 14.99 2.30 9.99
C PHE A 132 15.71 2.74 11.27
N ILE A 133 16.78 3.54 11.17
CA ILE A 133 17.61 3.90 12.32
C ILE A 133 17.07 5.06 13.16
N TYR A 134 16.08 5.84 12.69
CA TYR A 134 15.64 7.03 13.44
C TYR A 134 15.19 6.72 14.88
N PRO A 135 14.48 5.61 15.20
CA PRO A 135 14.11 5.31 16.58
C PRO A 135 15.34 5.02 17.45
N LEU A 136 16.39 4.43 16.88
CA LEU A 136 17.65 4.14 17.60
C LEU A 136 18.45 5.42 17.86
N VAL A 137 18.48 6.34 16.89
CA VAL A 137 19.10 7.66 17.05
C VAL A 137 18.39 8.45 18.15
N LEU A 138 17.05 8.43 18.18
CA LEU A 138 16.27 9.08 19.23
C LEU A 138 16.51 8.42 20.59
N LEU A 139 16.54 7.08 20.66
CA LEU A 139 16.87 6.36 21.89
C LEU A 139 18.23 6.79 22.45
N LEU A 140 19.26 6.82 21.60
CA LEU A 140 20.60 7.25 21.99
C LEU A 140 20.61 8.71 22.47
N ALA A 141 19.95 9.61 21.74
CA ALA A 141 19.84 11.02 22.14
C ALA A 141 19.14 11.17 23.50
N PHE A 142 18.07 10.42 23.76
CA PHE A 142 17.37 10.45 25.04
C PHE A 142 18.23 9.91 26.20
N ILE A 143 19.02 8.86 25.96
CA ILE A 143 19.98 8.34 26.96
C ILE A 143 21.03 9.40 27.28
N LEU A 144 21.64 10.02 26.26
CA LEU A 144 22.68 11.04 26.47
C LEU A 144 22.15 12.27 27.21
N LEU A 145 20.94 12.75 26.86
CA LEU A 145 20.29 13.86 27.55
C LEU A 145 19.93 13.51 29.00
N ALA A 146 19.47 12.29 29.26
CA ALA A 146 19.18 11.81 30.60
C ALA A 146 20.44 11.71 31.48
N VAL A 147 21.55 11.19 30.92
CA VAL A 147 22.84 11.13 31.59
C VAL A 147 23.37 12.53 31.90
N GLY A 148 23.29 13.46 30.92
CA GLY A 148 23.67 14.85 31.12
C GLY A 148 22.84 15.55 32.22
N ALA A 149 21.53 15.30 32.26
CA ALA A 149 20.67 15.81 33.31
C ALA A 149 21.04 15.25 34.70
N GLY A 150 21.40 13.97 34.78
CA GLY A 150 21.90 13.36 36.01
C GLY A 150 23.20 14.01 36.51
N PHE A 151 24.17 14.24 35.62
CA PHE A 151 25.41 14.95 35.97
C PHE A 151 25.16 16.39 36.42
N LEU A 152 24.28 17.11 35.73
CA LEU A 152 23.90 18.46 36.12
C LEU A 152 23.24 18.49 37.49
N ALA A 153 22.35 17.54 37.79
CA ALA A 153 21.73 17.41 39.10
C ALA A 153 22.76 17.10 40.20
N ALA A 154 23.70 16.20 39.95
CA ALA A 154 24.80 15.92 40.89
C ALA A 154 25.65 17.17 41.16
N TRP A 155 25.98 17.92 40.10
CA TRP A 155 26.75 19.16 40.20
C TRP A 155 26.01 20.27 40.97
N LEU A 156 24.69 20.35 40.83
CA LEU A 156 23.84 21.27 41.59
C LEU A 156 23.59 20.83 43.04
N GLY A 157 24.16 19.70 43.47
CA GLY A 157 24.08 19.24 44.84
C GLY A 157 22.70 18.76 45.26
N ILE A 158 21.95 18.10 44.36
CA ILE A 158 20.62 17.61 44.73
C ILE A 158 20.70 16.61 45.90
N PRO A 159 19.66 16.54 46.75
CA PRO A 159 19.63 15.61 47.88
C PRO A 159 19.86 14.15 47.45
N PHE A 160 20.37 13.33 48.39
CA PHE A 160 20.67 11.91 48.19
C PHE A 160 21.82 11.60 47.21
N GLY A 161 22.63 12.60 46.84
CA GLY A 161 23.87 12.42 46.09
C GLY A 161 23.68 11.67 44.76
N GLY A 162 24.49 10.63 44.52
CA GLY A 162 24.44 9.84 43.28
C GLY A 162 23.09 9.15 43.02
N LEU A 163 22.35 8.78 44.07
CA LEU A 163 21.01 8.18 43.92
C LEU A 163 20.00 9.20 43.43
N GLY A 164 20.03 10.42 43.99
CA GLY A 164 19.20 11.53 43.53
C GLY A 164 19.49 11.86 42.06
N ALA A 165 20.78 11.97 41.70
CA ALA A 165 21.22 12.26 40.33
C ALA A 165 20.73 11.21 39.32
N THR A 166 20.82 9.93 39.70
CA THR A 166 20.32 8.81 38.88
C THR A 166 18.80 8.88 38.71
N ALA A 167 18.06 9.17 39.78
CA ALA A 167 16.61 9.30 39.72
C ALA A 167 16.17 10.43 38.77
N VAL A 168 16.85 11.58 38.81
CA VAL A 168 16.61 12.69 37.86
C VAL A 168 16.83 12.23 36.42
N GLY A 169 17.95 11.54 36.15
CA GLY A 169 18.24 11.02 34.82
C GLY A 169 17.14 10.06 34.31
N LEU A 170 16.68 9.13 35.14
CA LEU A 170 15.60 8.20 34.78
C LEU A 170 14.26 8.90 34.51
N VAL A 171 13.91 9.92 35.31
CA VAL A 171 12.70 10.73 35.09
C VAL A 171 12.80 11.49 33.76
N VAL A 172 13.93 12.14 33.49
CA VAL A 172 14.17 12.85 32.21
C VAL A 172 14.09 11.89 31.04
N PHE A 173 14.72 10.71 31.14
CA PHE A 173 14.63 9.67 30.11
C PHE A 173 13.18 9.26 29.83
N GLY A 174 12.42 8.95 30.89
CA GLY A 174 11.02 8.57 30.78
C GLY A 174 10.16 9.66 30.13
N LEU A 175 10.36 10.92 30.52
CA LEU A 175 9.65 12.07 29.96
C LEU A 175 9.98 12.30 28.48
N LEU A 176 11.26 12.26 28.11
CA LEU A 176 11.69 12.38 26.71
C LEU A 176 11.09 11.27 25.85
N LEU A 177 11.20 10.01 26.30
CA LEU A 177 10.66 8.88 25.56
C LEU A 177 9.12 8.95 25.42
N ARG A 178 8.42 9.40 26.47
CA ARG A 178 6.96 9.51 26.48
C ARG A 178 6.45 10.68 25.64
N VAL A 179 7.02 11.87 25.81
CA VAL A 179 6.53 13.12 25.23
C VAL A 179 7.14 13.35 23.85
N VAL A 180 8.46 13.43 23.78
CA VAL A 180 9.18 13.66 22.51
C VAL A 180 9.07 12.43 21.62
N GLY A 181 9.18 11.22 22.18
CA GLY A 181 8.96 9.99 21.41
C GLY A 181 7.54 9.89 20.85
N GLY A 182 6.52 10.36 21.58
CA GLY A 182 5.14 10.45 21.08
C GLY A 182 5.00 11.43 19.91
N TYR A 183 5.66 12.59 19.98
CA TYR A 183 5.68 13.57 18.88
C TYR A 183 6.27 12.99 17.57
N PHE A 184 7.27 12.12 17.69
CA PHE A 184 7.89 11.41 16.55
C PHE A 184 7.22 10.07 16.20
N PHE A 185 6.07 9.74 16.79
CA PHE A 185 5.33 8.49 16.54
C PHE A 185 6.18 7.22 16.76
N ILE A 186 7.12 7.24 17.73
CA ILE A 186 7.98 6.09 18.04
C ILE A 186 7.14 4.88 18.46
N ASP A 187 6.05 5.09 19.20
CA ASP A 187 5.19 4.03 19.69
C ASP A 187 4.53 3.22 18.57
N PHE A 188 3.95 3.91 17.59
CA PHE A 188 3.37 3.28 16.40
C PHE A 188 4.43 2.58 15.56
N ALA A 189 5.58 3.22 15.37
CA ALA A 189 6.71 2.64 14.65
C ALA A 189 7.21 1.35 15.34
N LEU A 190 7.50 1.38 16.63
CA LEU A 190 7.98 0.21 17.35
C LEU A 190 7.01 -0.98 17.29
N ALA A 191 5.70 -0.73 17.30
CA ALA A 191 4.70 -1.77 17.07
C ALA A 191 4.78 -2.36 15.64
N ASP A 192 4.92 -1.52 14.62
CA ASP A 192 5.06 -1.94 13.22
C ASP A 192 6.36 -2.73 12.95
N TRP A 193 7.45 -2.43 13.66
CA TRP A 193 8.69 -3.21 13.55
C TRP A 193 8.64 -4.53 14.31
N ALA A 194 7.96 -4.57 15.47
CA ALA A 194 7.69 -5.83 16.17
C ALA A 194 6.85 -6.76 15.30
N CYS A 195 5.75 -6.26 14.72
CA CYS A 195 4.93 -7.01 13.78
C CYS A 195 5.74 -7.46 12.56
N ALA A 196 6.62 -6.62 12.01
CA ALA A 196 7.47 -6.98 10.88
C ALA A 196 8.49 -8.08 11.19
N ALA A 197 9.07 -8.11 12.39
CA ALA A 197 9.96 -9.18 12.80
C ALA A 197 9.21 -10.53 12.82
N ASP A 198 8.05 -10.54 13.45
CA ASP A 198 7.24 -11.76 13.58
C ASP A 198 6.67 -12.20 12.23
N LEU A 199 6.23 -11.26 11.38
CA LEU A 199 5.81 -11.54 10.01
C LEU A 199 6.96 -12.15 9.18
N ALA A 200 8.20 -11.65 9.33
CA ALA A 200 9.37 -12.22 8.66
C ALA A 200 9.71 -13.65 9.12
N LYS A 201 9.38 -13.99 10.37
CA LYS A 201 9.54 -15.34 10.94
C LYS A 201 8.30 -16.22 10.73
N ARG A 202 7.19 -15.65 10.24
CA ARG A 202 5.84 -16.25 10.22
C ARG A 202 5.34 -16.68 11.60
N ASP A 203 5.71 -15.91 12.62
CA ASP A 203 5.40 -16.16 14.03
C ASP A 203 4.23 -15.28 14.51
N ILE A 204 3.14 -15.29 13.75
CA ILE A 204 1.91 -14.56 14.09
C ILE A 204 0.77 -15.57 14.21
N PRO A 205 0.21 -15.77 15.42
CA PRO A 205 -0.91 -16.68 15.63
C PRO A 205 -2.10 -16.36 14.70
N GLY A 206 -2.69 -17.39 14.10
CA GLY A 206 -3.84 -17.26 13.19
C GLY A 206 -3.52 -16.78 11.78
N MET A 207 -2.26 -16.40 11.48
CA MET A 207 -1.87 -15.88 10.17
C MET A 207 -2.06 -16.88 9.03
N GLU A 208 -1.74 -18.15 9.24
CA GLU A 208 -1.88 -19.18 8.23
C GLU A 208 -3.35 -19.37 7.83
N THR A 209 -4.25 -19.52 8.82
CA THR A 209 -5.69 -19.61 8.59
C THR A 209 -6.24 -18.38 7.86
N LEU A 210 -5.81 -17.18 8.27
CA LEU A 210 -6.27 -15.96 7.62
C LEU A 210 -5.81 -15.86 6.17
N LEU A 211 -4.58 -16.23 5.87
CA LEU A 211 -4.06 -16.21 4.51
C LEU A 211 -4.73 -17.24 3.60
N ASP A 212 -5.19 -18.37 4.15
CA ASP A 212 -5.99 -19.35 3.39
C ASP A 212 -7.39 -18.79 3.06
N GLN A 213 -8.01 -18.08 4.00
CA GLN A 213 -9.28 -17.36 3.74
C GLN A 213 -9.10 -16.27 2.69
N PHE A 214 -8.01 -15.50 2.76
CA PHE A 214 -7.68 -14.49 1.76
C PHE A 214 -7.43 -15.11 0.39
N ALA A 215 -6.76 -16.26 0.33
CA ALA A 215 -6.55 -16.99 -0.92
C ALA A 215 -7.89 -17.43 -1.53
N ALA A 216 -8.83 -17.93 -0.73
CA ALA A 216 -10.17 -18.30 -1.20
C ALA A 216 -10.93 -17.10 -1.79
N MET A 217 -10.91 -15.95 -1.11
CA MET A 217 -11.52 -14.71 -1.61
C MET A 217 -10.85 -14.18 -2.88
N VAL A 218 -9.54 -14.37 -3.03
CA VAL A 218 -8.82 -14.04 -4.28
C VAL A 218 -9.29 -14.95 -5.42
N VAL A 219 -9.42 -16.26 -5.19
CA VAL A 219 -9.92 -17.21 -6.20
C VAL A 219 -11.35 -16.86 -6.61
N GLU A 220 -12.23 -16.57 -5.65
CA GLU A 220 -13.61 -16.14 -5.92
C GLU A 220 -13.64 -14.88 -6.81
N ALA A 221 -12.83 -13.87 -6.48
CA ALA A 221 -12.76 -12.65 -7.26
C ALA A 221 -12.24 -12.88 -8.69
N ILE A 222 -11.23 -13.75 -8.87
CA ILE A 222 -10.70 -14.12 -10.20
C ILE A 222 -11.77 -14.81 -11.05
N ARG A 223 -12.60 -15.65 -10.42
CA ARG A 223 -13.65 -16.45 -11.05
C ARG A 223 -14.92 -15.70 -11.38
N ASP A 224 -15.14 -14.51 -10.83
CA ASP A 224 -16.35 -13.70 -11.05
C ASP A 224 -16.60 -13.46 -12.56
N PRO A 225 -17.55 -14.17 -13.21
CA PRO A 225 -17.70 -14.15 -14.66
C PRO A 225 -18.09 -12.76 -15.19
N GLU A 226 -18.73 -11.94 -14.37
CA GLU A 226 -19.20 -10.60 -14.74
C GLU A 226 -18.09 -9.55 -14.70
N ALA A 227 -16.94 -9.85 -14.07
CA ALA A 227 -15.85 -8.91 -13.96
C ALA A 227 -15.10 -8.73 -15.29
N ASP A 228 -15.07 -7.50 -15.81
CA ASP A 228 -14.19 -7.12 -16.92
C ASP A 228 -12.72 -7.06 -16.49
N GLU A 229 -12.48 -6.80 -15.20
CA GLU A 229 -11.17 -6.74 -14.59
C GLU A 229 -11.25 -7.08 -13.10
N VAL A 230 -10.25 -7.82 -12.61
CA VAL A 230 -10.03 -8.09 -11.20
C VAL A 230 -8.73 -7.41 -10.78
N LEU A 231 -8.81 -6.46 -9.86
CA LEU A 231 -7.68 -5.72 -9.35
C LEU A 231 -7.38 -6.19 -7.92
N LEU A 232 -6.31 -6.95 -7.77
CA LEU A 232 -5.76 -7.31 -6.47
C LEU A 232 -4.78 -6.22 -6.06
N SER A 233 -4.92 -5.65 -4.88
CA SER A 233 -4.08 -4.52 -4.45
C SER A 233 -3.63 -4.64 -3.01
N GLY A 234 -2.39 -4.23 -2.75
CA GLY A 234 -1.87 -4.10 -1.39
C GLY A 234 -0.99 -2.86 -1.22
N VAL A 235 -1.12 -2.20 -0.08
CA VAL A 235 -0.26 -1.08 0.33
C VAL A 235 0.57 -1.46 1.54
N SER A 236 1.84 -1.05 1.59
CA SER A 236 2.72 -1.32 2.74
C SER A 236 2.79 -2.82 3.09
N LEU A 237 2.56 -3.21 4.35
CA LEU A 237 2.47 -4.62 4.76
C LEU A 237 1.27 -5.36 4.13
N GLY A 238 0.20 -4.68 3.73
CA GLY A 238 -0.90 -5.31 2.99
C GLY A 238 -0.46 -5.88 1.64
N ALA A 239 0.60 -5.34 1.04
CA ALA A 239 1.22 -5.93 -0.16
C ALA A 239 1.90 -7.27 0.14
N VAL A 240 2.44 -7.47 1.36
CA VAL A 240 3.02 -8.73 1.82
C VAL A 240 1.90 -9.77 1.97
N MET A 241 0.83 -9.42 2.69
CA MET A 241 -0.33 -10.30 2.86
C MET A 241 -0.97 -10.67 1.52
N MET A 242 -1.09 -9.71 0.59
CA MET A 242 -1.69 -9.95 -0.72
C MET A 242 -0.81 -10.87 -1.59
N VAL A 243 0.51 -10.69 -1.62
CA VAL A 243 1.38 -11.57 -2.42
C VAL A 243 1.38 -13.01 -1.88
N GLU A 244 1.33 -13.18 -0.55
CA GLU A 244 1.20 -14.52 0.06
C GLU A 244 -0.16 -15.14 -0.23
N ALA A 245 -1.26 -14.39 -0.14
CA ALA A 245 -2.60 -14.87 -0.48
C ALA A 245 -2.70 -15.28 -1.96
N ILE A 246 -2.13 -14.50 -2.88
CA ILE A 246 -2.07 -14.85 -4.31
C ILE A 246 -1.23 -16.12 -4.50
N ALA A 247 -0.04 -16.21 -3.90
CA ALA A 247 0.81 -17.39 -4.03
C ALA A 247 0.10 -18.66 -3.55
N ARG A 248 -0.64 -18.58 -2.43
CA ARG A 248 -1.48 -19.66 -1.92
C ARG A 248 -2.63 -20.01 -2.86
N ALA A 249 -3.35 -19.03 -3.38
CA ALA A 249 -4.44 -19.25 -4.35
C ALA A 249 -3.94 -20.06 -5.56
N TYR A 250 -2.80 -19.69 -6.12
CA TYR A 250 -2.18 -20.41 -7.24
C TYR A 250 -1.67 -21.81 -6.89
N ARG A 251 -1.26 -22.06 -5.64
CA ARG A 251 -0.88 -23.40 -5.18
C ARG A 251 -2.09 -24.30 -4.96
N ALA A 252 -3.14 -23.76 -4.34
CA ALA A 252 -4.33 -24.50 -3.96
C ALA A 252 -5.29 -24.77 -5.14
N THR A 253 -5.22 -23.96 -6.20
CA THR A 253 -6.13 -24.06 -7.35
C THR A 253 -5.36 -24.26 -8.66
N PRO A 254 -5.05 -25.51 -9.03
CA PRO A 254 -4.47 -25.83 -10.33
C PRO A 254 -5.34 -25.30 -11.49
N GLY A 255 -4.71 -24.64 -12.47
CA GLY A 255 -5.40 -24.07 -13.63
C GLY A 255 -5.91 -22.63 -13.45
N LEU A 256 -5.75 -22.02 -12.27
CA LEU A 256 -6.14 -20.63 -12.01
C LEU A 256 -5.48 -19.62 -12.97
N ASP A 257 -4.31 -19.94 -13.51
CA ASP A 257 -3.60 -19.16 -14.53
C ASP A 257 -4.43 -18.95 -15.81
N LYS A 258 -5.25 -19.94 -16.19
CA LYS A 258 -6.13 -19.85 -17.36
C LYS A 258 -7.30 -18.89 -17.13
N GLU A 259 -7.68 -18.70 -15.88
CA GLU A 259 -8.81 -17.88 -15.44
C GLU A 259 -8.36 -16.44 -15.07
N ALA A 260 -7.08 -16.25 -14.74
CA ALA A 260 -6.52 -14.99 -14.27
C ALA A 260 -6.17 -13.96 -15.36
N SER A 261 -6.50 -14.21 -16.63
CA SER A 261 -6.13 -13.35 -17.77
C SER A 261 -6.63 -11.89 -17.67
N ARG A 262 -7.70 -11.66 -16.91
CA ARG A 262 -8.28 -10.32 -16.61
C ARG A 262 -7.82 -9.73 -15.27
N THR A 263 -6.94 -10.43 -14.57
CA THR A 263 -6.49 -10.08 -13.21
C THR A 263 -5.20 -9.28 -13.27
N ALA A 264 -5.11 -8.26 -12.43
CA ALA A 264 -3.89 -7.50 -12.24
C ALA A 264 -3.59 -7.33 -10.75
N PHE A 265 -2.32 -7.43 -10.39
CA PHE A 265 -1.80 -7.21 -9.05
C PHE A 265 -1.09 -5.85 -8.97
N LEU A 266 -1.58 -5.00 -8.06
CA LEU A 266 -1.09 -3.64 -7.84
C LEU A 266 -0.52 -3.51 -6.43
N THR A 267 0.80 -3.41 -6.33
CA THR A 267 1.49 -3.06 -5.10
C THR A 267 1.90 -1.60 -5.12
N VAL A 268 1.72 -0.91 -3.98
CA VAL A 268 1.97 0.53 -3.87
C VAL A 268 2.67 0.82 -2.56
N GLY A 269 3.83 1.47 -2.62
CA GLY A 269 4.66 1.71 -1.43
C GLY A 269 4.89 0.43 -0.64
N SER A 270 5.18 -0.69 -1.31
CA SER A 270 5.10 -1.99 -0.66
C SER A 270 6.20 -2.22 0.39
N SER A 271 5.85 -2.98 1.43
CA SER A 271 6.78 -3.46 2.46
C SER A 271 7.31 -4.86 2.16
N ILE A 272 7.21 -5.33 0.91
CA ILE A 272 7.75 -6.63 0.50
C ILE A 272 9.26 -6.69 0.72
N MET A 273 9.98 -5.62 0.38
CA MET A 273 11.42 -5.52 0.65
C MET A 273 11.75 -5.44 2.15
N LYS A 274 10.91 -4.76 2.95
CA LYS A 274 11.06 -4.68 4.42
C LYS A 274 11.11 -6.09 5.01
N ILE A 275 10.09 -6.90 4.71
CA ILE A 275 10.02 -8.26 5.27
C ILE A 275 11.01 -9.20 4.57
N GLY A 276 11.05 -9.16 3.24
CA GLY A 276 11.81 -10.11 2.42
C GLY A 276 13.33 -10.04 2.58
N LEU A 277 13.89 -8.90 3.01
CA LEU A 277 15.33 -8.77 3.27
C LEU A 277 15.75 -9.38 4.61
N HIS A 278 14.81 -9.70 5.50
CA HIS A 278 15.10 -10.44 6.72
C HIS A 278 15.48 -11.89 6.39
N PRO A 279 16.54 -12.48 7.00
CA PRO A 279 16.99 -13.82 6.62
C PRO A 279 15.92 -14.90 6.84
N ALA A 280 15.07 -14.75 7.87
CA ALA A 280 13.97 -15.68 8.15
C ALA A 280 12.86 -15.71 7.08
N ALA A 281 12.72 -14.66 6.25
CA ALA A 281 11.64 -14.50 5.28
C ALA A 281 11.79 -15.36 4.01
N LYS A 282 12.26 -16.61 4.15
CA LYS A 282 12.47 -17.56 3.04
C LYS A 282 11.17 -17.86 2.31
N ALA A 283 10.09 -18.13 3.05
CA ALA A 283 8.78 -18.44 2.48
C ALA A 283 8.22 -17.24 1.68
N LEU A 284 8.30 -16.02 2.23
CA LEU A 284 7.89 -14.82 1.49
C LEU A 284 8.68 -14.66 0.19
N ARG A 285 10.00 -14.90 0.19
CA ARG A 285 10.81 -14.83 -1.04
C ARG A 285 10.35 -15.84 -2.09
N GLN A 286 9.96 -17.05 -1.67
CA GLN A 286 9.39 -18.07 -2.55
C GLN A 286 8.01 -17.65 -3.08
N ASP A 287 7.15 -17.08 -2.24
CA ASP A 287 5.82 -16.59 -2.64
C ASP A 287 5.93 -15.44 -3.65
N VAL A 288 6.82 -14.47 -3.38
CA VAL A 288 7.17 -13.39 -4.30
C VAL A 288 7.68 -13.93 -5.63
N TYR A 289 8.52 -14.96 -5.62
CA TYR A 289 8.98 -15.58 -6.87
C TYR A 289 7.85 -16.28 -7.61
N ARG A 290 7.00 -17.07 -6.92
CA ARG A 290 5.87 -17.76 -7.53
C ARG A 290 4.92 -16.81 -8.24
N VAL A 291 4.59 -15.68 -7.60
CA VAL A 291 3.75 -14.62 -8.18
C VAL A 291 4.49 -13.88 -9.28
N GLY A 292 5.77 -13.56 -9.07
CA GLY A 292 6.61 -12.90 -10.06
C GLY A 292 6.81 -13.72 -11.34
N ALA A 293 6.81 -15.05 -11.25
CA ALA A 293 6.96 -15.96 -12.38
C ALA A 293 5.65 -16.24 -13.13
N GLU A 294 4.51 -15.79 -12.59
CA GLU A 294 3.20 -16.02 -13.17
C GLU A 294 2.95 -15.11 -14.38
N LYS A 295 2.93 -15.69 -15.58
CA LYS A 295 2.78 -14.93 -16.84
C LYS A 295 1.34 -14.47 -17.08
N SER A 296 0.35 -15.16 -16.50
CA SER A 296 -1.06 -14.79 -16.63
C SER A 296 -1.44 -13.54 -15.82
N LEU A 297 -0.63 -13.18 -14.80
CA LEU A 297 -0.90 -12.10 -13.88
C LEU A 297 -0.02 -10.89 -14.15
N LEU A 298 -0.63 -9.75 -14.51
CA LEU A 298 0.10 -8.48 -14.55
C LEU A 298 0.39 -8.00 -13.14
N TRP A 299 1.67 -7.97 -12.73
CA TRP A 299 2.09 -7.34 -11.48
C TRP A 299 2.76 -5.98 -11.73
N VAL A 300 2.25 -4.92 -11.09
CA VAL A 300 2.77 -3.54 -11.14
C VAL A 300 3.10 -3.07 -9.72
N GLU A 301 4.28 -2.49 -9.55
CA GLU A 301 4.75 -1.91 -8.28
C GLU A 301 4.96 -0.40 -8.45
N TYR A 302 4.30 0.42 -7.65
CA TYR A 302 4.51 1.87 -7.62
C TYR A 302 5.30 2.32 -6.40
N GLN A 303 6.39 3.06 -6.66
CA GLN A 303 7.30 3.56 -5.65
C GLN A 303 7.45 5.08 -5.74
N SER A 304 7.83 5.72 -4.64
CA SER A 304 8.01 7.17 -4.56
C SER A 304 9.33 7.53 -3.89
N LYS A 305 10.08 8.44 -4.50
CA LYS A 305 11.38 8.91 -3.99
C LYS A 305 11.28 9.57 -2.61
N VAL A 306 10.16 10.27 -2.36
CA VAL A 306 9.99 11.14 -1.18
C VAL A 306 9.31 10.45 -0.01
N ASP A 307 8.77 9.24 -0.23
CA ASP A 307 8.28 8.40 0.86
C ASP A 307 9.45 7.55 1.39
N PRO A 308 9.91 7.79 2.64
CA PRO A 308 11.03 7.05 3.21
C PRO A 308 10.65 5.65 3.70
N ILE A 309 9.35 5.32 3.75
CA ILE A 309 8.83 4.04 4.26
C ILE A 309 8.82 2.96 3.16
N ASN A 310 8.85 3.35 1.88
CA ASN A 310 9.01 2.38 0.78
C ASN A 310 10.47 2.24 0.33
N PHE A 311 10.72 1.18 -0.44
CA PHE A 311 11.99 0.98 -1.14
C PHE A 311 11.89 1.56 -2.56
N TYR A 312 12.56 2.69 -2.77
CA TYR A 312 12.63 3.36 -4.08
C TYR A 312 13.69 2.73 -4.99
N LYS A 313 13.34 2.51 -6.27
CA LYS A 313 14.19 1.89 -7.31
C LYS A 313 14.61 0.45 -7.01
N THR A 314 13.74 -0.31 -6.33
CA THR A 314 13.97 -1.74 -6.11
C THR A 314 13.01 -2.59 -6.93
N ASN A 315 13.38 -3.84 -7.15
CA ASN A 315 12.52 -4.88 -7.69
C ASN A 315 12.38 -6.00 -6.65
N PRO A 316 11.17 -6.23 -6.08
CA PRO A 316 10.98 -7.21 -5.02
C PRO A 316 11.24 -8.66 -5.45
N VAL A 317 11.23 -8.99 -6.74
CA VAL A 317 11.61 -10.33 -7.20
C VAL A 317 13.13 -10.46 -7.18
N THR A 318 13.85 -9.62 -7.94
CA THR A 318 15.30 -9.79 -8.12
C THR A 318 16.12 -9.34 -6.92
N ASP A 319 15.74 -8.25 -6.25
CA ASP A 319 16.53 -7.69 -5.14
C ASP A 319 16.38 -8.51 -3.85
N LEU A 320 15.41 -9.42 -3.81
CA LEU A 320 15.30 -10.46 -2.79
C LEU A 320 16.08 -11.75 -3.14
N GLY A 321 16.80 -11.75 -4.27
CA GLY A 321 17.67 -12.86 -4.68
C GLY A 321 17.00 -13.91 -5.57
N ASN A 322 15.79 -13.66 -6.08
CA ASN A 322 15.13 -14.58 -6.99
C ASN A 322 15.54 -14.34 -8.47
N PRO A 323 15.40 -15.35 -9.35
CA PRO A 323 15.62 -15.18 -10.78
C PRO A 323 14.74 -14.08 -11.39
N LYS A 324 15.26 -13.41 -12.42
CA LYS A 324 14.52 -12.37 -13.14
C LYS A 324 13.36 -12.99 -13.93
N THR A 325 12.14 -12.52 -13.67
CA THR A 325 10.93 -13.01 -14.35
C THR A 325 10.30 -12.02 -15.33
N GLY A 326 10.74 -10.75 -15.30
CA GLY A 326 10.09 -9.66 -16.05
C GLY A 326 9.01 -8.91 -15.26
N SER A 327 8.59 -9.45 -14.11
CA SER A 327 7.68 -8.82 -13.16
C SER A 327 8.41 -8.42 -11.85
N PRO A 328 7.84 -7.51 -11.04
CA PRO A 328 6.78 -6.58 -11.42
C PRO A 328 7.27 -5.51 -12.41
N VAL A 329 6.31 -4.90 -13.10
CA VAL A 329 6.51 -3.65 -13.83
C VAL A 329 6.67 -2.52 -12.81
N ILE A 330 7.91 -2.10 -12.56
CA ILE A 330 8.19 -1.01 -11.63
C ILE A 330 7.80 0.35 -12.24
N ARG A 331 7.14 1.19 -11.45
CA ARG A 331 6.75 2.54 -11.81
C ARG A 331 7.09 3.52 -10.68
N MET A 332 7.60 4.68 -11.07
CA MET A 332 7.93 5.75 -10.13
C MET A 332 6.86 6.83 -10.20
N ILE A 333 6.30 7.17 -9.04
CA ILE A 333 5.40 8.32 -8.89
C ILE A 333 6.11 9.49 -8.24
N ARG A 334 5.57 10.69 -8.47
CA ARG A 334 5.97 11.92 -7.81
C ARG A 334 4.80 12.41 -6.97
N ILE A 335 4.82 12.11 -5.68
CA ILE A 335 3.75 12.50 -4.74
C ILE A 335 3.45 14.01 -4.82
N ARG A 336 4.48 14.85 -4.95
CA ARG A 336 4.32 16.31 -5.15
C ARG A 336 3.38 16.67 -6.32
N ASP A 337 3.43 15.90 -7.41
CA ASP A 337 2.67 16.18 -8.63
C ASP A 337 1.20 15.70 -8.51
N MET A 338 0.87 14.92 -7.46
CA MET A 338 -0.48 14.45 -7.13
C MET A 338 -1.22 15.43 -6.20
N MET A 339 -0.50 16.37 -5.58
CA MET A 339 -0.99 17.21 -4.50
C MET A 339 -1.02 18.70 -4.87
N SER A 340 -1.79 19.50 -4.12
CA SER A 340 -1.63 20.96 -4.11
C SER A 340 -0.27 21.33 -3.48
N ALA A 341 0.24 22.52 -3.77
CA ALA A 341 1.52 22.96 -3.20
C ALA A 341 1.45 23.02 -1.65
N GLU A 342 0.34 23.52 -1.12
CA GLU A 342 0.06 23.56 0.31
C GLU A 342 -0.07 22.18 0.93
N GLY A 343 -0.88 21.29 0.32
CA GLY A 343 -1.06 19.92 0.81
C GLY A 343 0.27 19.15 0.81
N TYR A 344 1.14 19.37 -0.18
CA TYR A 344 2.46 18.77 -0.19
C TYR A 344 3.36 19.29 0.94
N ARG A 345 3.39 20.61 1.20
CA ARG A 345 4.15 21.18 2.34
C ARG A 345 3.70 20.59 3.67
N GLN A 346 2.39 20.37 3.85
CA GLN A 346 1.86 19.74 5.05
C GLN A 346 2.26 18.26 5.12
N ALA A 347 2.15 17.51 4.02
CA ALA A 347 2.51 16.10 3.97
C ALA A 347 3.99 15.85 4.27
N GLN A 348 4.91 16.74 3.86
CA GLN A 348 6.34 16.61 4.14
C GLN A 348 6.69 16.57 5.64
N ARG A 349 5.79 17.01 6.53
CA ARG A 349 5.97 16.96 7.98
C ARG A 349 5.67 15.59 8.59
N SER A 350 5.14 14.64 7.80
CA SER A 350 4.79 13.30 8.25
C SER A 350 5.14 12.28 7.18
N SER A 351 6.14 11.45 7.45
CA SER A 351 6.47 10.29 6.60
C SER A 351 5.27 9.39 6.37
N LEU A 352 4.43 9.20 7.40
CA LEU A 352 3.22 8.40 7.33
C LEU A 352 2.15 9.03 6.43
N HIS A 353 2.01 10.35 6.40
CA HIS A 353 1.12 11.01 5.45
C HIS A 353 1.61 10.80 4.00
N LEU A 354 2.90 11.00 3.74
CA LEU A 354 3.50 10.72 2.43
C LEU A 354 3.28 9.26 2.00
N HIS A 355 3.44 8.31 2.93
CA HIS A 355 3.23 6.89 2.67
C HIS A 355 1.76 6.54 2.43
N ARG A 356 0.82 7.12 3.18
CA ARG A 356 -0.62 6.92 2.95
C ARG A 356 -1.09 7.52 1.63
N GLN A 357 -0.38 8.51 1.09
CA GLN A 357 -0.77 9.21 -0.14
C GLN A 357 -0.87 8.29 -1.37
N PHE A 358 -0.24 7.10 -1.37
CA PHE A 358 -0.45 6.11 -2.42
C PHE A 358 -1.92 5.73 -2.60
N VAL A 359 -2.68 5.58 -1.51
CA VAL A 359 -4.08 5.13 -1.55
C VAL A 359 -5.09 6.24 -1.19
N MET A 360 -4.61 7.44 -0.91
CA MET A 360 -5.47 8.61 -0.68
C MET A 360 -5.89 9.27 -2.00
N PRO A 361 -7.03 9.98 -2.03
CA PRO A 361 -7.44 10.75 -3.20
C PRO A 361 -6.39 11.81 -3.55
N ASN A 362 -6.16 11.99 -4.85
CA ASN A 362 -5.29 13.04 -5.35
C ASN A 362 -5.99 14.42 -5.28
N ALA A 363 -5.19 15.49 -5.28
CA ALA A 363 -5.69 16.86 -5.48
C ALA A 363 -5.50 17.36 -6.92
N LYS A 364 -4.64 16.68 -7.71
CA LYS A 364 -4.38 16.99 -9.12
C LYS A 364 -4.44 15.72 -9.96
N ARG A 365 -4.93 15.84 -11.21
CA ARG A 365 -4.92 14.72 -12.15
C ARG A 365 -3.47 14.32 -12.41
N TYR A 366 -3.17 13.07 -12.12
CA TYR A 366 -1.85 12.49 -12.32
C TYR A 366 -2.01 11.12 -12.96
N SER A 367 -0.95 10.62 -13.62
CA SER A 367 -1.02 9.33 -14.31
C SER A 367 -1.28 8.16 -13.35
N TYR A 368 -0.81 8.31 -12.11
CA TYR A 368 -1.19 7.46 -11.00
C TYR A 368 -2.22 8.17 -10.12
N ASP A 369 -3.36 7.52 -9.92
CA ASP A 369 -4.44 7.98 -9.06
C ASP A 369 -5.18 6.72 -8.63
N PHE A 370 -5.09 6.36 -7.34
CA PHE A 370 -5.60 5.10 -6.84
C PHE A 370 -7.12 4.98 -7.04
N TYR A 371 -7.85 6.07 -6.82
CA TYR A 371 -9.31 6.09 -7.02
C TYR A 371 -9.66 5.97 -8.50
N HIS A 372 -8.94 6.65 -9.41
CA HIS A 372 -9.19 6.45 -10.84
C HIS A 372 -8.75 5.06 -11.34
N ILE A 373 -7.75 4.43 -10.71
CA ILE A 373 -7.37 3.05 -11.02
C ILE A 373 -8.47 2.08 -10.56
N ALA A 374 -9.02 2.28 -9.35
CA ALA A 374 -10.04 1.41 -8.77
C ALA A 374 -11.43 1.63 -9.38
N PHE A 375 -11.83 2.88 -9.63
CA PHE A 375 -13.22 3.24 -9.98
C PHE A 375 -13.37 3.82 -11.39
N GLY A 376 -12.27 4.05 -12.11
CA GLY A 376 -12.31 4.57 -13.49
C GLY A 376 -12.36 3.48 -14.57
N PRO A 377 -12.59 3.84 -15.83
CA PRO A 377 -13.00 2.89 -16.87
C PRO A 377 -11.84 2.16 -17.57
N LEU A 378 -10.61 2.31 -17.10
CA LEU A 378 -9.43 1.74 -17.77
C LEU A 378 -8.81 0.61 -16.98
N ARG A 379 -8.59 -0.51 -17.66
CA ARG A 379 -7.78 -1.62 -17.15
C ARG A 379 -6.38 -1.15 -16.74
N LEU A 380 -5.84 -1.69 -15.65
CA LEU A 380 -4.51 -1.37 -15.15
C LEU A 380 -3.45 -1.60 -16.23
N ALA A 381 -3.53 -2.71 -16.97
CA ALA A 381 -2.64 -3.01 -18.09
C ALA A 381 -2.57 -1.88 -19.13
N LYS A 382 -3.73 -1.34 -19.50
CA LYS A 382 -3.84 -0.22 -20.44
C LYS A 382 -3.28 1.07 -19.83
N ARG A 383 -3.52 1.33 -18.54
CA ARG A 383 -2.94 2.49 -17.83
C ARG A 383 -1.42 2.43 -17.82
N VAL A 384 -0.85 1.27 -17.51
CA VAL A 384 0.61 1.03 -17.47
C VAL A 384 1.25 1.25 -18.84
N LYS A 385 0.59 0.82 -19.93
CA LYS A 385 1.04 1.02 -21.31
C LYS A 385 0.98 2.50 -21.73
N LEU A 386 -0.06 3.22 -21.32
CA LEU A 386 -0.24 4.64 -21.64
C LEU A 386 0.69 5.56 -20.81
N GLY A 387 1.00 5.17 -19.57
CA GLY A 387 1.82 5.96 -18.65
C GLY A 387 1.28 7.38 -18.47
N LYS A 388 2.12 8.39 -18.71
CA LYS A 388 1.74 9.81 -18.58
C LYS A 388 0.58 10.22 -19.49
N LYS A 389 0.38 9.53 -20.62
CA LYS A 389 -0.68 9.86 -21.59
C LYS A 389 -2.08 9.56 -21.05
N VAL A 390 -2.21 8.80 -19.96
CA VAL A 390 -3.50 8.49 -19.31
C VAL A 390 -4.28 9.76 -18.96
N VAL A 391 -3.62 10.84 -18.52
CA VAL A 391 -4.35 12.07 -18.16
C VAL A 391 -4.94 12.74 -19.40
N SER A 392 -4.20 12.74 -20.52
CA SER A 392 -4.58 13.46 -21.75
C SER A 392 -5.79 12.87 -22.50
N ILE A 393 -6.05 11.57 -22.29
CA ILE A 393 -7.17 10.84 -22.90
C ILE A 393 -8.49 11.05 -22.17
N PHE A 394 -8.51 11.75 -21.04
CA PHE A 394 -9.73 12.24 -20.41
C PHE A 394 -9.82 13.75 -20.59
N ALA A 395 -10.95 14.23 -21.12
CA ALA A 395 -11.22 15.66 -21.18
C ALA A 395 -11.49 16.24 -19.78
N ARG A 396 -11.51 17.58 -19.65
CA ARG A 396 -11.77 18.24 -18.36
C ARG A 396 -13.11 17.83 -17.76
N ASN A 397 -14.15 17.67 -18.58
CA ASN A 397 -15.46 17.18 -18.16
C ASN A 397 -15.53 15.66 -17.87
N GLY A 398 -14.39 14.96 -17.85
CA GLY A 398 -14.33 13.52 -17.55
C GLY A 398 -14.64 12.58 -18.71
N SER A 399 -15.01 13.11 -19.88
CA SER A 399 -15.25 12.27 -21.06
C SER A 399 -13.95 11.58 -21.52
N TYR A 400 -14.06 10.30 -21.84
CA TYR A 400 -12.98 9.50 -22.42
C TYR A 400 -12.87 9.80 -23.92
N LYS A 401 -11.71 10.31 -24.36
CA LYS A 401 -11.42 10.65 -25.75
C LYS A 401 -11.15 9.39 -26.55
N ARG A 402 -12.05 9.07 -27.49
CA ARG A 402 -11.89 7.95 -28.42
C ARG A 402 -10.71 8.24 -29.36
N LYS A 403 -9.82 7.26 -29.58
CA LYS A 403 -8.91 7.30 -30.73
C LYS A 403 -9.77 7.27 -31.99
N GLN A 404 -9.72 8.31 -32.83
CA GLN A 404 -10.19 8.21 -34.20
C GLN A 404 -9.28 7.18 -34.89
N SER A 405 -9.85 6.05 -35.34
CA SER A 405 -9.15 5.21 -36.32
C SER A 405 -8.97 6.04 -37.59
N PRO A 406 -7.87 5.91 -38.34
CA PRO A 406 -7.74 6.58 -39.62
C PRO A 406 -8.93 6.13 -40.49
N ARG A 407 -9.74 7.07 -40.97
CA ARG A 407 -10.71 6.78 -42.03
C ARG A 407 -9.90 6.20 -43.18
N LYS A 408 -10.08 4.92 -43.51
CA LYS A 408 -9.74 4.43 -44.84
C LYS A 408 -10.59 5.26 -45.79
N SER A 409 -9.98 6.24 -46.46
CA SER A 409 -10.59 6.94 -47.58
C SER A 409 -10.83 5.89 -48.65
N GLY A 410 -12.06 5.40 -48.76
CA GLY A 410 -12.48 4.61 -49.90
C GLY A 410 -12.33 5.49 -51.14
N LYS A 411 -11.35 5.18 -51.99
CA LYS A 411 -11.40 5.60 -53.39
C LYS A 411 -12.57 4.85 -54.02
N ALA A 412 -13.71 5.53 -54.14
CA ALA A 412 -14.65 5.21 -55.20
C ALA A 412 -14.00 5.69 -56.50
N ALA A 413 -13.35 4.77 -57.24
CA ALA A 413 -13.05 5.01 -58.64
C ALA A 413 -14.29 4.56 -59.42
N ALA A 414 -14.96 5.56 -59.98
CA ALA A 414 -16.16 5.45 -60.78
C ALA A 414 -15.94 4.52 -61.97
N ILE A 415 -16.94 3.66 -62.20
CA ILE A 415 -17.22 3.05 -63.49
C ILE A 415 -17.70 4.18 -64.40
N GLY A 416 -16.87 4.59 -65.35
CA GLY A 416 -17.24 5.49 -66.44
C GLY A 416 -17.22 4.70 -67.74
N LYS A 417 -18.40 4.57 -68.35
CA LYS A 417 -18.58 4.17 -69.75
C LYS A 417 -17.88 5.19 -70.66
N GLU A 418 -17.10 4.70 -71.62
CA GLU A 418 -17.27 4.91 -73.06
C GLU A 418 -16.46 3.88 -73.84
#